data_AF-A0A1A8LHS8-F1
#
_entry.id   AF-A0A1A8LHS8-F1
#
_cell.length_a   1.000
_cell.length_b   1.000
_cell.length_c   1.000
_cell.angle_alpha   90.00
_cell.angle_beta   90.00
_cell.angle_gamma   90.00
#
_symmetry.space_group_name_H-M   'P 1'
#
loop_
_entity.id
_entity.type
_entity.pdbx_description
1 polymer ?
#
loop_
_entity_poly.entity_id
_entity_poly.type
_entity_poly.pdbx_seq_one_letter_code
_entity_poly.pdbx_strand_id
1 'polypeptide(L)'
;NDYIRHNVEKLSRVYPAGSRTNSSNYDPVPLWNAGCQIVALNFQTGCKEMDVNQGRFFVNGNCGYVLKPSYMRDRSTEFDPITLTRGEWLKHKILHIMIISAQQLPKVNKKKSSIVDPLVRVQIFGVPADVAE
;
A
#
# COMPACT_ATOMS: atom_id res chain seq x y z
N ASN A 1 -14.03 14.66 -0.05
CA ASN A 1 -13.93 13.31 0.55
C ASN A 1 -15.23 12.46 0.52
N ASP A 2 -16.19 12.68 -0.37
CA ASP A 2 -17.49 11.98 -0.34
C ASP A 2 -17.39 10.45 -0.42
N TYR A 3 -16.43 9.94 -1.20
CA TYR A 3 -16.23 8.50 -1.35
C TYR A 3 -15.76 7.83 -0.06
N ILE A 4 -15.00 8.53 0.78
CA ILE A 4 -14.59 8.04 2.10
C ILE A 4 -15.80 7.92 3.02
N ARG A 5 -16.67 8.94 3.04
CA ARG A 5 -17.92 8.92 3.83
C ARG A 5 -18.85 7.79 3.38
N HIS A 6 -18.99 7.55 2.07
CA HIS A 6 -19.72 6.41 1.54
C HIS A 6 -19.18 5.07 2.07
N ASN A 7 -17.86 4.92 2.08
CA ASN A 7 -17.16 3.71 2.53
C ASN A 7 -17.19 3.48 4.05
N VAL A 8 -17.78 4.39 4.84
CA VAL A 8 -18.06 4.14 6.27
C VAL A 8 -19.21 3.14 6.43
N GLU A 9 -20.23 3.24 5.56
CA GLU A 9 -21.46 2.45 5.69
C GLU A 9 -21.61 1.37 4.61
N LYS A 10 -20.91 1.52 3.49
CA LYS A 10 -21.03 0.67 2.31
C LYS A 10 -19.69 0.02 1.98
N LEU A 11 -19.73 -1.15 1.35
CA LEU A 11 -18.55 -1.82 0.82
C LEU A 11 -18.38 -1.46 -0.65
N SER A 12 -17.20 -0.96 -1.00
CA SER A 12 -16.80 -0.70 -2.39
C SER A 12 -15.81 -1.76 -2.86
N ARG A 13 -16.10 -2.34 -4.03
CA ARG A 13 -15.21 -3.26 -4.75
C ARG A 13 -14.62 -2.57 -5.97
N VAL A 14 -13.31 -2.61 -6.10
CA VAL A 14 -12.57 -2.07 -7.25
C VAL A 14 -11.74 -3.16 -7.89
N TYR A 15 -11.58 -3.11 -9.20
CA TYR A 15 -10.90 -4.13 -10.00
C TYR A 15 -9.95 -3.50 -11.03
N PRO A 16 -8.93 -4.23 -11.51
CA PRO A 16 -8.03 -3.73 -12.54
C PRO A 16 -8.79 -3.38 -13.82
N ALA A 17 -8.36 -2.33 -14.51
CA ALA A 17 -8.94 -1.95 -15.81
C ALA A 17 -8.84 -3.10 -16.82
N GLY A 18 -9.87 -3.27 -17.67
CA GLY A 18 -9.92 -4.33 -18.68
C GLY A 18 -8.77 -4.28 -19.71
N SER A 19 -8.11 -3.13 -19.86
CA SER A 19 -6.91 -2.97 -20.69
C SER A 19 -5.68 -3.72 -20.14
N ARG A 20 -5.69 -4.14 -18.87
CA ARG A 20 -4.61 -4.91 -18.22
C ARG A 20 -4.70 -6.39 -18.54
N THR A 21 -4.75 -6.72 -19.83
CA THR A 21 -4.89 -8.10 -20.34
C THR A 21 -3.72 -9.00 -19.95
N ASN A 22 -2.55 -8.42 -19.66
CA ASN A 22 -1.39 -9.12 -19.12
C ASN A 22 -1.44 -9.38 -17.61
N SER A 23 -2.59 -9.17 -16.96
CA SER A 23 -2.77 -9.31 -15.51
C SER A 23 -1.89 -8.38 -14.65
N SER A 24 -1.39 -7.27 -15.19
CA SER A 24 -0.70 -6.24 -14.39
C SER A 24 -1.63 -5.66 -13.31
N ASN A 25 -1.05 -5.20 -12.21
CA ASN A 25 -1.77 -4.58 -11.11
C ASN A 25 -1.63 -3.05 -11.11
N TYR A 26 -2.59 -2.38 -10.48
CA TYR A 26 -2.53 -0.95 -10.16
C TYR A 26 -2.12 -0.79 -8.70
N ASP A 27 -1.64 0.40 -8.31
CA ASP A 27 -1.30 0.70 -6.91
C ASP A 27 -2.58 0.67 -6.04
N PRO A 28 -2.69 -0.22 -5.04
CA PRO A 28 -3.87 -0.31 -4.19
C PRO A 28 -3.99 0.84 -3.19
N VAL A 29 -2.90 1.54 -2.87
CA VAL A 29 -2.82 2.51 -1.77
C VAL A 29 -3.78 3.70 -1.94
N PRO A 30 -3.89 4.34 -3.12
CA PRO A 30 -4.88 5.40 -3.34
C PRO A 30 -6.32 4.97 -3.05
N LEU A 31 -6.68 3.71 -3.33
CA LEU A 31 -8.04 3.20 -3.06
C LEU A 31 -8.25 2.91 -1.58
N TRP A 32 -7.23 2.40 -0.87
CA TRP A 32 -7.30 2.30 0.59
C TRP A 32 -7.39 3.67 1.26
N ASN A 33 -6.66 4.68 0.76
CA ASN A 33 -6.75 6.06 1.23
C ASN A 33 -8.15 6.67 1.01
N ALA A 34 -8.88 6.19 -0.02
CA ALA A 34 -10.28 6.54 -0.26
C ALA A 34 -11.29 5.69 0.54
N GLY A 35 -10.82 4.74 1.37
CA GLY A 35 -11.66 3.92 2.23
C GLY A 35 -12.20 2.63 1.60
N CYS A 36 -11.84 2.32 0.35
CA CYS A 36 -12.27 1.10 -0.33
C CYS A 36 -11.73 -0.14 0.39
N GLN A 37 -12.59 -1.13 0.56
CA GLN A 37 -12.29 -2.32 1.36
C GLN A 37 -11.93 -3.51 0.46
N ILE A 38 -12.61 -3.67 -0.67
CA ILE A 38 -12.41 -4.80 -1.58
C ILE A 38 -11.63 -4.32 -2.81
N VAL A 39 -10.34 -4.03 -2.60
CA VAL A 39 -9.40 -3.61 -3.64
C VAL A 39 -8.84 -4.86 -4.32
N ALA A 40 -9.48 -5.31 -5.39
CA ALA A 40 -9.12 -6.55 -6.07
C ALA A 40 -7.86 -6.36 -6.93
N LEU A 41 -6.93 -7.30 -6.80
CA LEU A 41 -5.68 -7.40 -7.56
C LEU A 41 -5.56 -8.81 -8.15
N ASN A 42 -4.72 -8.94 -9.17
CA ASN A 42 -4.32 -10.20 -9.80
C ASN A 42 -3.24 -10.87 -8.95
N PHE A 43 -3.63 -11.82 -8.09
CA PHE A 43 -2.74 -12.50 -7.12
C PHE A 43 -1.64 -13.35 -7.77
N GLN A 44 -1.85 -13.80 -9.02
CA GLN A 44 -0.88 -14.59 -9.78
C GLN A 44 0.35 -13.77 -10.22
N THR A 45 0.26 -12.44 -10.20
CA THR A 45 1.30 -11.54 -10.71
C THR A 45 2.24 -11.12 -9.57
N GLY A 46 3.46 -11.64 -9.57
CA GLY A 46 4.53 -11.18 -8.68
C GLY A 46 5.01 -9.78 -9.10
N CYS A 47 4.56 -8.75 -8.38
CA CYS A 47 4.88 -7.36 -8.64
C CYS A 47 4.81 -6.52 -7.37
N LYS A 48 5.36 -5.30 -7.43
CA LYS A 48 5.40 -4.34 -6.31
C LYS A 48 4.03 -4.09 -5.68
N GLU A 49 2.98 -3.97 -6.49
CA GLU A 49 1.62 -3.73 -6.01
C GLU A 49 1.09 -4.91 -5.18
N MET A 50 1.46 -6.14 -5.57
CA MET A 50 1.12 -7.34 -4.82
C MET A 50 1.94 -7.45 -3.53
N ASP A 51 3.23 -7.07 -3.55
CA ASP A 51 4.07 -7.03 -2.35
C ASP A 51 3.49 -6.07 -1.29
N VAL A 52 3.04 -4.89 -1.72
CA VAL A 52 2.35 -3.92 -0.84
C VAL A 52 1.05 -4.50 -0.28
N ASN A 53 0.26 -5.20 -1.10
CA ASN A 53 -0.97 -5.88 -0.67
C ASN A 53 -0.70 -6.97 0.37
N GLN A 54 0.28 -7.84 0.12
CA GLN A 54 0.66 -8.89 1.07
C GLN A 54 1.18 -8.29 2.38
N GLY A 55 2.03 -7.26 2.32
CA GLY A 55 2.49 -6.55 3.52
C GLY A 55 1.35 -5.91 4.32
N ARG A 56 0.38 -5.29 3.63
CA ARG A 56 -0.79 -4.67 4.28
C ARG A 56 -1.64 -5.67 5.05
N PHE A 57 -1.85 -6.87 4.51
CA PHE A 57 -2.69 -7.92 5.11
C PHE A 57 -1.95 -8.91 6.00
N PHE A 58 -0.62 -8.82 6.09
CA PHE A 58 0.19 -9.64 7.00
C PHE A 58 -0.12 -9.37 8.49
N VAL A 59 -0.52 -8.13 8.81
CA VAL A 59 -0.93 -7.76 10.18
C VAL A 59 -2.24 -8.45 10.57
N ASN A 60 -2.63 -8.33 11.85
CA ASN A 60 -3.86 -8.93 12.36
C ASN A 60 -3.95 -10.45 12.13
N GLY A 61 -2.82 -11.15 12.28
CA GLY A 61 -2.74 -12.61 12.15
C GLY A 61 -2.98 -13.13 10.73
N ASN A 62 -2.75 -12.30 9.70
CA ASN A 62 -2.95 -12.67 8.29
C ASN A 62 -4.36 -13.21 7.98
N CYS A 63 -5.39 -12.71 8.68
CA CYS A 63 -6.76 -13.19 8.53
C CYS A 63 -7.50 -12.62 7.29
N GLY A 64 -6.86 -11.71 6.55
CA GLY A 64 -7.45 -11.03 5.39
C GLY A 64 -8.30 -9.81 5.74
N TYR A 65 -8.44 -9.46 7.02
CA TYR A 65 -9.18 -8.27 7.47
C TYR A 65 -8.29 -7.37 8.32
N VAL A 66 -8.23 -6.09 7.98
CA VAL A 66 -7.49 -5.08 8.74
C VAL A 66 -8.41 -3.90 9.04
N LEU A 67 -8.56 -3.57 10.32
CA LEU A 67 -9.43 -2.48 10.75
C LEU A 67 -8.93 -1.14 10.19
N LYS A 68 -9.84 -0.35 9.60
CA LYS A 68 -9.54 1.01 9.12
C LYS A 68 -9.24 1.96 10.29
N PRO A 69 -8.41 3.01 10.08
CA PRO A 69 -8.24 4.09 11.04
C PRO A 69 -9.59 4.68 11.49
N SER A 70 -9.67 5.17 12.73
CA SER A 70 -10.93 5.70 13.30
C SER A 70 -11.55 6.81 12.46
N TYR A 71 -10.74 7.73 11.95
CA TYR A 71 -11.19 8.82 11.08
C TYR A 71 -11.73 8.35 9.70
N MET A 72 -11.48 7.10 9.29
CA MET A 72 -12.08 6.50 8.08
C MET A 72 -13.30 5.61 8.37
N ARG A 73 -13.72 5.61 9.64
CA ARG A 73 -14.92 4.94 10.16
C ARG A 73 -15.93 5.94 10.71
N ASP A 74 -15.62 7.23 10.66
CA ASP A 74 -16.49 8.31 11.10
C ASP A 74 -17.24 8.93 9.91
N ARG A 75 -18.56 9.06 10.02
CA ARG A 75 -19.42 9.68 9.01
C ARG A 75 -19.19 11.19 8.91
N SER A 76 -18.82 11.84 10.01
CA SER A 76 -18.48 13.27 10.05
C SER A 76 -17.05 13.57 9.61
N THR A 77 -16.30 12.58 9.13
CA THR A 77 -14.89 12.79 8.76
C THR A 77 -14.71 13.91 7.73
N GLU A 78 -13.70 14.72 7.97
CA GLU A 78 -13.18 15.72 7.04
C GLU A 78 -11.84 15.26 6.43
N PHE A 79 -11.41 14.03 6.72
CA PHE A 79 -10.20 13.47 6.12
C PHE A 79 -10.31 13.48 4.60
N ASP A 80 -9.34 14.10 3.95
CA ASP A 80 -9.14 14.05 2.51
C ASP A 80 -7.66 13.74 2.23
N PRO A 81 -7.36 12.60 1.57
CA PRO A 81 -5.98 12.19 1.35
C PRO A 81 -5.24 13.11 0.37
N ILE A 82 -5.94 13.88 -0.47
CA ILE A 82 -5.33 14.79 -1.44
C ILE A 82 -5.10 16.15 -0.80
N THR A 83 -6.08 16.66 -0.05
CA THR A 83 -6.03 17.96 0.63
C THR A 83 -6.12 17.78 2.14
N LEU A 84 -4.98 17.48 2.78
CA LEU A 84 -4.93 17.22 4.21
C LEU A 84 -5.20 18.50 5.02
N THR A 85 -6.37 18.59 5.63
CA THR A 85 -6.73 19.64 6.61
C THR A 85 -6.36 19.21 8.03
N ARG A 86 -6.49 20.12 9.02
CA ARG A 86 -6.23 19.82 10.43
C ARG A 86 -7.20 18.77 10.97
N GLY A 87 -6.69 17.66 11.51
CA GLY A 87 -7.50 16.62 12.13
C GLY A 87 -6.66 15.47 12.69
N GLU A 88 -7.32 14.43 13.21
CA GLU A 88 -6.69 13.27 13.88
C GLU A 88 -5.72 12.47 12.99
N TRP A 89 -5.83 12.60 11.68
CA TRP A 89 -4.95 11.97 10.69
C TRP A 89 -3.59 12.65 10.56
N LEU A 90 -3.46 13.94 10.91
CA LEU A 90 -2.20 14.69 10.80
C LEU A 90 -1.27 14.47 12.00
N LYS A 91 -0.72 13.26 12.11
CA LYS A 91 0.24 12.88 13.16
C LYS A 91 1.66 12.76 12.60
N HIS A 92 2.32 13.90 12.44
CA HIS A 92 3.70 13.97 11.92
C HIS A 92 4.67 13.14 12.78
N LYS A 93 5.56 12.41 12.10
CA LYS A 93 6.62 11.60 12.70
C LYS A 93 7.89 11.78 11.89
N ILE A 94 9.04 11.66 12.56
CA ILE A 94 10.35 11.60 11.92
C ILE A 94 10.76 10.13 11.86
N LEU A 95 11.00 9.63 10.65
CA LEU A 95 11.49 8.28 10.40
C LEU A 95 12.91 8.38 9.83
N HIS A 96 13.88 7.79 10.52
CA HIS A 96 15.27 7.69 10.07
C HIS A 96 15.62 6.23 9.83
N ILE A 97 15.99 5.88 8.59
CA ILE A 97 16.38 4.53 8.19
C ILE A 97 17.82 4.57 7.70
N MET A 98 18.70 3.82 8.36
CA MET A 98 20.10 3.66 7.95
C MET A 98 20.32 2.23 7.46
N ILE A 99 20.70 2.08 6.19
CA ILE A 99 21.08 0.79 5.62
C ILE A 99 22.55 0.53 5.96
N ILE A 100 22.80 -0.43 6.85
CA ILE A 100 24.16 -0.71 7.35
C ILE A 100 24.85 -1.77 6.49
N SER A 101 24.19 -2.91 6.28
CA SER A 101 24.77 -4.06 5.59
C SER A 101 23.67 -5.02 5.15
N ALA A 102 24.03 -6.03 4.37
CA ALA A 102 23.16 -7.14 4.00
C ALA A 102 23.90 -8.48 4.19
N GLN A 103 23.17 -9.54 4.53
CA GLN A 103 23.74 -10.88 4.76
C GLN A 103 23.00 -11.90 3.90
N GLN A 104 23.76 -12.85 3.33
CA GLN A 104 23.23 -13.99 2.58
C GLN A 104 22.19 -13.63 1.50
N LEU A 105 22.41 -12.52 0.78
CA LEU A 105 21.51 -12.10 -0.28
C LEU A 105 21.33 -13.22 -1.32
N PRO A 106 20.08 -13.55 -1.69
CA PRO A 106 19.82 -14.64 -2.62
C PRO A 106 20.37 -14.31 -3.99
N LYS A 107 20.98 -15.32 -4.63
CA LYS A 107 21.50 -15.17 -5.98
C LYS A 107 20.36 -15.25 -6.99
N VAL A 108 19.88 -14.09 -7.44
CA VAL A 108 18.77 -13.99 -8.40
C VAL A 108 19.16 -14.63 -9.75
N ASN A 109 20.40 -14.45 -10.19
CA ASN A 109 20.92 -15.08 -11.40
C ASN A 109 21.54 -16.45 -11.11
N LYS A 110 20.92 -17.51 -11.65
CA LYS A 110 21.37 -18.90 -11.45
C LYS A 110 22.74 -19.23 -12.07
N LYS A 111 23.29 -18.37 -12.95
CA LYS A 111 24.63 -18.57 -13.53
C LYS A 111 25.71 -18.54 -12.45
N LYS A 112 26.55 -19.58 -12.37
CA LYS A 112 27.62 -19.68 -11.36
C LYS A 112 28.61 -18.50 -11.41
N SER A 113 28.93 -18.00 -12.59
CA SER A 113 29.84 -16.86 -12.80
C SER A 113 29.25 -15.49 -12.48
N SER A 114 27.93 -15.37 -12.26
CA SER A 114 27.33 -14.08 -11.91
C SER A 114 27.76 -13.68 -10.51
N ILE A 115 28.24 -12.45 -10.35
CA ILE A 115 28.41 -11.80 -9.05
C ILE A 115 27.12 -11.03 -8.77
N VAL A 116 26.73 -10.94 -7.49
CA VAL A 116 25.58 -10.12 -7.07
C VAL A 116 26.08 -8.70 -6.84
N ASP A 117 25.42 -7.72 -7.48
CA ASP A 117 25.68 -6.29 -7.27
C ASP A 117 24.40 -5.66 -6.67
N PRO A 118 24.27 -5.62 -5.34
CA PRO A 118 23.01 -5.28 -4.70
C PRO A 118 22.84 -3.77 -4.53
N LEU A 119 21.63 -3.30 -4.81
CA LEU A 119 21.15 -1.98 -4.43
C LEU A 119 19.97 -2.15 -3.47
N VAL A 120 19.93 -1.34 -2.41
CA VAL A 120 18.79 -1.26 -1.50
C VAL A 120 17.97 -0.01 -1.84
N ARG A 121 16.65 -0.16 -1.89
CA ARG A 121 15.69 0.92 -2.08
C ARG A 121 14.76 0.96 -0.87
N VAL A 122 14.47 2.16 -0.37
CA VAL A 122 13.52 2.39 0.72
C VAL A 122 12.37 3.20 0.14
N GLN A 123 11.12 2.77 0.32
CA GLN A 123 9.95 3.47 -0.22
C GLN A 123 8.91 3.67 0.89
N ILE A 124 8.28 4.84 0.89
CA ILE A 124 7.15 5.16 1.77
C ILE A 124 5.87 5.16 0.94
N PHE A 125 4.87 4.43 1.44
CA PHE A 125 3.53 4.35 0.84
C PHE A 125 2.51 4.89 1.84
N GLY A 126 1.63 5.76 1.37
CA GLY A 126 0.62 6.38 2.21
C GLY A 126 -0.21 7.37 1.42
N VAL A 127 -0.61 8.46 2.07
CA VAL A 127 -1.18 9.62 1.36
C VAL A 127 -0.13 10.24 0.43
N PRO A 128 -0.52 10.91 -0.67
CA PRO A 128 0.42 11.53 -1.61
C PRO A 128 1.51 12.38 -0.96
N ALA A 129 1.20 13.08 0.13
CA ALA A 129 2.16 13.91 0.87
C ALA A 129 3.28 13.10 1.56
N ASP A 130 3.06 11.82 1.84
CA ASP A 130 4.04 10.94 2.52
C ASP A 130 4.87 10.11 1.52
N VAL A 131 4.46 10.04 0.24
CA VAL A 131 5.12 9.18 -0.74
C VAL A 131 6.55 9.65 -0.98
N ALA A 132 7.51 8.74 -0.80
CA ALA A 132 8.93 8.98 -0.99
C ALA A 132 9.65 7.71 -1.44
N GLU A 133 10.81 7.87 -2.09
CA GLU A 133 11.74 6.82 -2.52
C GLU A 133 13.18 7.26 -2.32
#